data_AF-A0A1F7X3X9-F1
#
_entry.id   AF-A0A1F7X3X9-F1
#
_cell.length_a   1.000
_cell.length_b   1.000
_cell.length_c   1.000
_cell.angle_alpha   90.00
_cell.angle_beta   90.00
_cell.angle_gamma   90.00
#
_symmetry.space_group_name_H-M   'P 1'
#
loop_
_entity.id
_entity.type
_entity.pdbx_description
1 polymer ?
#
loop_
_entity_poly.entity_id
_entity_poly.type
_entity_poly.pdbx_seq_one_letter_code
_entity_poly.pdbx_strand_id
1 'polypeptide(L)'
;MLLLESRKIKNSINNNFSKNEIVSLIYHSIFNYPLSQKELIKWFAGDKASKIINKSTRDILSAKISLKNGYFYLKGQDNFIFQRLLKKRIGERKKIMAQRAAKILAFIPTIDLVALTGAVAMNNANENSDIDLLIVTKKGTLWTTRIISYVLLTLSGIKVRKFEKNPLIDEQKDKLCINMWLDEESLSWSGMKNLFIAHEIAQVIPLVNKEKTYEKFILKNKWIKDFWPNAVSFKQEVSKVSKNDDLILSIIEFVEPLAYRLQKWYMREKITREVVTPTRAIFHPVNWGSLVKKRFNQLLV
;
A
#
# COMPACT_ATOMS: atom_id res chain seq x y z
N MET A 1 -1.86 -36.32 -2.13
CA MET A 1 -1.60 -34.93 -1.68
C MET A 1 -2.89 -34.14 -1.41
N LEU A 2 -3.86 -34.12 -2.35
CA LEU A 2 -5.18 -33.48 -2.17
C LEU A 2 -6.02 -34.01 -0.98
N LEU A 3 -5.90 -35.30 -0.65
CA LEU A 3 -6.60 -35.92 0.49
C LEU A 3 -6.01 -35.56 1.87
N LEU A 4 -4.74 -35.14 1.93
CA LEU A 4 -4.11 -34.67 3.17
C LEU A 4 -4.42 -33.19 3.42
N GLU A 5 -4.52 -32.38 2.36
CA GLU A 5 -5.03 -31.01 2.45
C GLU A 5 -6.51 -30.99 2.85
N SER A 6 -7.35 -31.86 2.29
CA SER A 6 -8.77 -31.94 2.67
C SER A 6 -8.98 -32.43 4.11
N ARG A 7 -8.13 -33.33 4.63
CA ARG A 7 -8.14 -33.72 6.06
C ARG A 7 -7.70 -32.59 6.99
N LYS A 8 -6.71 -31.75 6.60
CA LYS A 8 -6.36 -30.53 7.35
C LYS A 8 -7.48 -29.48 7.33
N ILE A 9 -8.20 -29.36 6.21
CA ILE A 9 -9.33 -28.43 6.05
C ILE A 9 -10.57 -28.89 6.86
N LYS A 10 -10.86 -30.20 6.93
CA LYS A 10 -11.94 -30.71 7.79
C LYS A 10 -11.60 -30.60 9.28
N ASN A 11 -10.34 -30.75 9.68
CA ASN A 11 -9.92 -30.61 11.07
C ASN A 11 -9.82 -29.14 11.56
N SER A 12 -9.82 -28.14 10.67
CA SER A 12 -9.87 -26.72 11.06
C SER A 12 -11.29 -26.23 11.40
N ILE A 13 -12.32 -27.09 11.31
CA ILE A 13 -13.70 -26.76 11.68
C ILE A 13 -13.92 -26.95 13.21
N ASN A 14 -12.92 -27.44 13.94
CA ASN A 14 -12.83 -27.25 15.39
C ASN A 14 -12.30 -25.83 15.68
N ASN A 15 -13.24 -24.88 15.77
CA ASN A 15 -13.06 -23.44 16.01
C ASN A 15 -12.07 -23.13 17.14
N ASN A 16 -10.79 -22.93 16.81
CA ASN A 16 -9.86 -22.25 17.71
C ASN A 16 -8.90 -21.38 16.89
N PHE A 17 -9.46 -20.32 16.31
CA PHE A 17 -8.63 -19.25 15.75
C PHE A 17 -7.78 -18.65 16.87
N SER A 18 -6.50 -18.44 16.58
CA SER A 18 -5.61 -17.69 17.45
C SER A 18 -6.02 -16.21 17.52
N LYS A 19 -5.56 -15.50 18.56
CA LYS A 19 -5.78 -14.04 18.65
C LYS A 19 -5.28 -13.31 17.40
N ASN A 20 -4.15 -13.76 16.86
CA ASN A 20 -3.48 -13.17 15.71
C ASN A 20 -4.31 -13.34 14.42
N GLU A 21 -4.89 -14.52 14.20
CA GLU A 21 -5.80 -14.76 13.06
C GLU A 21 -7.07 -13.94 13.17
N ILE A 22 -7.64 -13.82 14.38
CA ILE A 22 -8.84 -13.01 14.61
C ILE A 22 -8.57 -11.53 14.35
N VAL A 23 -7.45 -10.99 14.85
CA VAL A 23 -7.05 -9.61 14.54
C VAL A 23 -6.93 -9.40 13.03
N SER A 24 -6.33 -10.36 12.31
CA SER A 24 -6.24 -10.29 10.86
C SER A 24 -7.60 -10.26 10.18
N LEU A 25 -8.51 -11.16 10.56
CA LEU A 25 -9.84 -11.26 9.98
C LEU A 25 -10.68 -10.02 10.26
N ILE A 26 -10.61 -9.47 11.48
CA ILE A 26 -11.28 -8.22 11.82
C ILE A 26 -10.70 -7.06 11.03
N TYR A 27 -9.38 -6.92 10.96
CA TYR A 27 -8.73 -5.86 10.20
C TYR A 27 -9.19 -5.87 8.74
N HIS A 28 -9.18 -7.03 8.08
CA HIS A 28 -9.56 -7.14 6.67
C HIS A 28 -11.07 -7.03 6.44
N SER A 29 -11.89 -7.36 7.44
CA SER A 29 -13.35 -7.13 7.37
C SER A 29 -13.70 -5.64 7.24
N ILE A 30 -12.88 -4.73 7.80
CA ILE A 30 -13.07 -3.26 7.68
C ILE A 30 -13.02 -2.80 6.22
N PHE A 31 -12.33 -3.57 5.37
CA PHE A 31 -12.13 -3.30 3.95
C PHE A 31 -12.96 -4.21 3.03
N ASN A 32 -13.92 -4.95 3.59
CA ASN A 32 -14.74 -5.93 2.87
C ASN A 32 -13.87 -6.94 2.10
N TYR A 33 -12.82 -7.45 2.75
CA TYR A 33 -11.81 -8.30 2.13
C TYR A 33 -11.74 -9.68 2.83
N PRO A 34 -12.66 -10.62 2.52
CA PRO A 34 -12.58 -12.00 3.01
C PRO A 34 -11.23 -12.64 2.68
N LEU A 35 -10.59 -13.33 3.62
CA LEU A 35 -9.24 -13.86 3.44
C LEU A 35 -9.26 -15.32 3.01
N SER A 36 -8.45 -15.68 2.01
CA SER A 36 -8.12 -17.09 1.78
C SER A 36 -7.13 -17.61 2.83
N GLN A 37 -6.95 -18.93 2.95
CA GLN A 37 -5.96 -19.52 3.86
C GLN A 37 -4.54 -18.95 3.64
N LYS A 38 -4.11 -18.81 2.39
CA LYS A 38 -2.78 -18.27 2.06
C LYS A 38 -2.62 -16.82 2.52
N GLU A 39 -3.70 -16.04 2.39
CA GLU A 39 -3.70 -14.64 2.81
C GLU A 39 -3.79 -14.50 4.33
N LEU A 40 -4.50 -15.39 5.02
CA LEU A 40 -4.53 -15.44 6.48
C LEU A 40 -3.13 -15.75 7.04
N ILE A 41 -2.36 -16.63 6.38
CA ILE A 41 -0.96 -16.88 6.73
C ILE A 41 -0.08 -15.66 6.45
N LYS A 42 -0.21 -15.04 5.25
CA LYS A 42 0.55 -13.84 4.87
C LYS A 42 0.29 -12.69 5.84
N TRP A 43 -0.98 -12.44 6.12
CA TRP A 43 -1.47 -11.39 6.99
C TRP A 43 -1.71 -11.90 8.40
N PHE A 44 -0.87 -12.81 8.88
CA PHE A 44 -0.90 -13.18 10.29
C PHE A 44 -0.49 -11.97 11.12
N ALA A 45 -1.32 -11.56 12.08
CA ALA A 45 -1.02 -10.39 12.91
C ALA A 45 0.16 -10.69 13.85
N GLY A 46 1.01 -9.71 14.11
CA GLY A 46 2.12 -9.82 15.06
C GLY A 46 1.68 -9.59 16.51
N ASP A 47 2.60 -9.81 17.45
CA ASP A 47 2.30 -9.77 18.88
C ASP A 47 1.81 -8.40 19.37
N LYS A 48 2.31 -7.31 18.76
CA LYS A 48 1.87 -5.96 19.11
C LYS A 48 0.40 -5.74 18.73
N ALA A 49 -0.06 -6.39 17.67
CA ALA A 49 -1.44 -6.31 17.21
C ALA A 49 -2.35 -7.27 17.99
N SER A 50 -1.90 -8.50 18.25
CA SER A 50 -2.71 -9.52 18.94
C SER A 50 -2.99 -9.20 20.42
N LYS A 51 -2.13 -8.40 21.07
CA LYS A 51 -2.33 -7.89 22.44
C LYS A 51 -3.63 -7.09 22.63
N ILE A 52 -4.23 -6.59 21.56
CA ILE A 52 -5.50 -5.84 21.60
C ILE A 52 -6.67 -6.75 22.04
N ILE A 53 -6.57 -8.07 21.82
CA ILE A 53 -7.63 -9.03 22.10
C ILE A 53 -7.26 -9.91 23.31
N ASN A 54 -8.16 -10.00 24.29
CA ASN A 54 -8.03 -10.92 25.43
C ASN A 54 -8.64 -12.31 25.13
N LYS A 55 -8.60 -13.26 26.08
CA LYS A 55 -9.11 -14.62 25.84
C LYS A 55 -10.64 -14.66 25.64
N SER A 56 -11.41 -13.94 26.43
CA SER A 56 -12.89 -13.94 26.33
C SER A 56 -13.37 -13.33 25.01
N THR A 57 -12.80 -12.18 24.61
CA THR A 57 -13.08 -11.53 23.32
C THR A 57 -12.69 -12.44 22.16
N ARG A 58 -11.58 -13.19 22.25
CA ARG A 58 -11.16 -14.18 21.25
C ARG A 58 -12.23 -15.26 21.03
N ASP A 59 -12.80 -15.80 22.11
CA ASP A 59 -13.76 -16.91 22.03
C ASP A 59 -15.07 -16.44 21.37
N ILE A 60 -15.57 -15.26 21.77
CA ILE A 60 -16.77 -14.63 21.18
C ILE A 60 -16.57 -14.36 19.69
N LEU A 61 -15.43 -13.77 19.31
CA LEU A 61 -15.14 -13.43 17.93
C LEU A 61 -14.90 -14.66 17.07
N SER A 62 -14.30 -15.71 17.63
CA SER A 62 -14.11 -17.00 16.94
C SER A 62 -15.45 -17.58 16.49
N ALA A 63 -16.48 -17.50 17.34
CA ALA A 63 -17.83 -17.95 17.00
C ALA A 63 -18.52 -17.09 15.92
N LYS A 64 -18.02 -15.87 15.66
CA LYS A 64 -18.50 -14.98 14.60
C LYS A 64 -17.76 -15.19 13.26
N ILE A 65 -16.75 -16.06 13.18
CA ILE A 65 -16.04 -16.34 11.92
C ILE A 65 -16.77 -17.44 11.15
N SER A 66 -16.77 -17.34 9.83
CA SER A 66 -17.35 -18.33 8.92
C SER A 66 -16.40 -18.59 7.74
N LEU A 67 -16.50 -19.81 7.18
CA LEU A 67 -15.73 -20.26 6.03
C LEU A 67 -16.69 -20.67 4.92
N LYS A 68 -16.57 -20.02 3.75
CA LYS A 68 -17.38 -20.33 2.55
C LYS A 68 -16.51 -20.13 1.32
N ASN A 69 -16.55 -21.09 0.38
CA ASN A 69 -15.78 -21.07 -0.87
C ASN A 69 -14.26 -20.84 -0.65
N GLY A 70 -13.70 -21.35 0.45
CA GLY A 70 -12.28 -21.18 0.80
C GLY A 70 -11.89 -19.80 1.35
N TYR A 71 -12.88 -18.95 1.67
CA TYR A 71 -12.67 -17.63 2.29
C TYR A 71 -13.21 -17.58 3.71
N PHE A 72 -12.40 -17.03 4.61
CA PHE A 72 -12.75 -16.69 5.98
C PHE A 72 -13.29 -15.26 6.05
N TYR A 73 -14.41 -15.07 6.76
CA TYR A 73 -15.10 -13.78 6.90
C TYR A 73 -15.88 -13.72 8.22
N LEU A 74 -16.33 -12.52 8.61
CA LEU A 74 -17.23 -12.35 9.75
C LEU A 74 -18.68 -12.64 9.34
N LYS A 75 -19.45 -13.33 10.18
CA LYS A 75 -20.89 -13.62 9.96
C LYS A 75 -21.64 -12.34 9.54
N GLY A 76 -22.50 -12.48 8.52
CA GLY A 76 -23.22 -11.36 7.91
C GLY A 76 -22.48 -10.65 6.76
N GLN A 77 -21.26 -11.10 6.40
CA GLN A 77 -20.46 -10.53 5.32
C GLN A 77 -20.23 -11.49 4.13
N ASP A 78 -21.10 -12.48 3.95
CA ASP A 78 -20.91 -13.50 2.90
C ASP A 78 -21.05 -12.92 1.48
N ASN A 79 -21.83 -11.85 1.31
CA ASN A 79 -21.93 -11.08 0.07
C ASN A 79 -20.57 -10.51 -0.40
N PHE A 80 -19.62 -10.25 0.51
CA PHE A 80 -18.30 -9.73 0.16
C PHE A 80 -17.42 -10.75 -0.55
N ILE A 81 -17.74 -12.05 -0.50
CA ILE A 81 -17.01 -13.07 -1.26
C ILE A 81 -17.19 -12.83 -2.75
N PHE A 82 -18.42 -12.59 -3.20
CA PHE A 82 -18.69 -12.30 -4.61
C PHE A 82 -18.06 -10.96 -5.03
N GLN A 83 -18.21 -9.92 -4.20
CA GLN A 83 -17.59 -8.62 -4.47
C GLN A 83 -16.07 -8.73 -4.61
N ARG A 84 -15.42 -9.52 -3.75
CA ARG A 84 -13.99 -9.77 -3.80
C ARG A 84 -13.55 -10.36 -5.16
N LEU A 85 -14.30 -11.33 -5.69
CA LEU A 85 -13.99 -11.92 -6.99
C LEU A 85 -14.09 -10.90 -8.14
N LEU A 86 -15.09 -10.01 -8.10
CA LEU A 86 -15.21 -8.92 -9.06
C LEU A 86 -14.05 -7.91 -8.92
N LYS A 87 -13.80 -7.43 -7.70
CA LYS A 87 -12.72 -6.49 -7.39
C LYS A 87 -11.34 -7.03 -7.77
N LYS A 88 -11.12 -8.34 -7.64
CA LYS A 88 -9.89 -8.98 -8.11
C LYS A 88 -9.69 -8.80 -9.61
N ARG A 89 -10.71 -9.04 -10.44
CA ARG A 89 -10.62 -8.83 -11.90
C ARG A 89 -10.32 -7.37 -12.24
N ILE A 90 -10.98 -6.44 -11.54
CA ILE A 90 -10.77 -5.00 -11.69
C ILE A 90 -9.34 -4.61 -11.28
N GLY A 91 -8.86 -5.14 -10.16
CA GLY A 91 -7.51 -4.93 -9.64
C GLY A 91 -6.43 -5.39 -10.63
N GLU A 92 -6.57 -6.58 -11.21
CA GLU A 92 -5.62 -7.08 -12.22
C GLU A 92 -5.62 -6.20 -13.49
N ARG A 93 -6.78 -5.73 -13.95
CA ARG A 93 -6.88 -4.77 -15.07
C ARG A 93 -6.12 -3.47 -14.75
N LYS A 94 -6.36 -2.88 -13.59
CA LYS A 94 -5.69 -1.65 -13.13
C LYS A 94 -4.20 -1.86 -12.89
N LYS A 95 -3.77 -3.05 -12.44
CA LYS A 95 -2.36 -3.41 -12.28
C LYS A 95 -1.62 -3.42 -13.63
N ILE A 96 -2.25 -3.89 -14.71
CA ILE A 96 -1.68 -3.79 -16.06
C ILE A 96 -1.46 -2.32 -16.47
N MET A 97 -2.40 -1.44 -16.13
CA MET A 97 -2.25 0.01 -16.37
C MET A 97 -1.08 0.59 -15.57
N ALA A 98 -0.97 0.23 -14.29
CA ALA A 98 0.15 0.62 -13.43
C ALA A 98 1.50 0.15 -14.00
N GLN A 99 1.57 -1.08 -14.51
CA GLN A 99 2.79 -1.63 -15.14
C GLN A 99 3.19 -0.85 -16.40
N ARG A 100 2.23 -0.46 -17.25
CA ARG A 100 2.51 0.37 -18.44
C ARG A 100 3.10 1.72 -18.03
N ALA A 101 2.51 2.36 -17.02
CA ALA A 101 3.00 3.62 -16.49
C ALA A 101 4.39 3.49 -15.86
N ALA A 102 4.61 2.43 -15.08
CA ALA A 102 5.89 2.15 -14.45
C ALA A 102 7.01 1.95 -15.49
N LYS A 103 6.72 1.31 -16.63
CA LYS A 103 7.67 1.19 -17.76
C LYS A 103 8.09 2.55 -18.32
N ILE A 104 7.14 3.49 -18.47
CA ILE A 104 7.45 4.86 -18.93
C ILE A 104 8.29 5.60 -17.89
N LEU A 105 7.91 5.53 -16.62
CA LEU A 105 8.64 6.16 -15.52
C LEU A 105 10.05 5.58 -15.34
N ALA A 106 10.25 4.30 -15.66
CA ALA A 106 11.56 3.64 -15.55
C ALA A 106 12.65 4.32 -16.39
N PHE A 107 12.29 4.99 -17.49
CA PHE A 107 13.23 5.74 -18.34
C PHE A 107 13.80 6.99 -17.66
N ILE A 108 13.18 7.48 -16.59
CA ILE A 108 13.69 8.63 -15.85
C ILE A 108 14.88 8.14 -14.98
N PRO A 109 16.12 8.63 -15.21
CA PRO A 109 17.31 8.11 -14.53
C PRO A 109 17.30 8.29 -13.00
N THR A 110 16.58 9.31 -12.53
CA THR A 110 16.45 9.63 -11.10
C THR A 110 15.39 8.82 -10.38
N ILE A 111 14.57 8.01 -11.06
CA ILE A 111 13.60 7.12 -10.40
C ILE A 111 14.25 5.79 -10.07
N ASP A 112 14.29 5.47 -8.78
CA ASP A 112 14.82 4.21 -8.27
C ASP A 112 13.72 3.18 -7.98
N LEU A 113 12.54 3.62 -7.53
CA LEU A 113 11.40 2.75 -7.27
C LEU A 113 10.14 3.32 -7.88
N VAL A 114 9.36 2.47 -8.55
CA VAL A 114 7.93 2.69 -8.80
C VAL A 114 7.21 1.49 -8.22
N ALA A 115 6.30 1.72 -7.28
CA ALA A 115 5.57 0.66 -6.62
C ALA A 115 4.07 0.96 -6.55
N LEU A 116 3.28 -0.10 -6.71
CA LEU A 116 1.82 -0.07 -6.58
C LEU A 116 1.43 -0.16 -5.11
N THR A 117 0.47 0.67 -4.70
CA THR A 117 -0.05 0.71 -3.32
C THR A 117 -1.58 0.68 -3.30
N GLY A 118 -2.18 0.91 -2.13
CA GLY A 118 -3.62 1.05 -1.96
C GLY A 118 -4.45 -0.17 -2.36
N ALA A 119 -5.70 0.09 -2.74
CA ALA A 119 -6.68 -0.96 -3.02
C ALA A 119 -6.30 -1.86 -4.20
N VAL A 120 -5.59 -1.32 -5.19
CA VAL A 120 -5.15 -2.09 -6.37
C VAL A 120 -4.05 -3.08 -5.98
N ALA A 121 -3.10 -2.70 -5.11
CA ALA A 121 -2.07 -3.62 -4.62
C ALA A 121 -2.66 -4.84 -3.88
N MET A 122 -3.80 -4.63 -3.20
CA MET A 122 -4.54 -5.69 -2.52
C MET A 122 -5.56 -6.40 -3.41
N ASN A 123 -5.67 -6.10 -4.71
CA ASN A 123 -6.74 -6.64 -5.56
C ASN A 123 -8.15 -6.43 -4.97
N ASN A 124 -8.35 -5.29 -4.29
CA ASN A 124 -9.59 -4.88 -3.64
C ASN A 124 -10.16 -3.58 -4.23
N ALA A 125 -9.70 -3.18 -5.41
CA ALA A 125 -10.15 -1.98 -6.10
C ALA A 125 -11.55 -2.17 -6.71
N ASN A 126 -12.34 -1.10 -6.74
CA ASN A 126 -13.62 -1.04 -7.46
C ASN A 126 -13.44 -0.31 -8.81
N GLU A 127 -14.48 -0.29 -9.64
CA GLU A 127 -14.39 0.34 -10.97
C GLU A 127 -13.95 1.80 -10.90
N ASN A 128 -14.45 2.55 -9.92
CA ASN A 128 -14.21 3.98 -9.76
C ASN A 128 -12.90 4.30 -9.03
N SER A 129 -12.16 3.30 -8.54
CA SER A 129 -10.88 3.50 -7.87
C SER A 129 -9.83 4.08 -8.82
N ASP A 130 -8.97 4.95 -8.28
CA ASP A 130 -7.70 5.31 -8.87
C ASP A 130 -6.66 4.20 -8.67
N ILE A 131 -5.45 4.47 -9.15
CA ILE A 131 -4.29 3.60 -9.07
C ILE A 131 -3.19 4.35 -8.32
N ASP A 132 -3.02 4.04 -7.04
CA ASP A 132 -2.00 4.68 -6.19
C ASP A 132 -0.59 4.16 -6.50
N LEU A 133 0.35 5.09 -6.67
CA LEU A 133 1.77 4.81 -6.89
C LEU A 133 2.62 5.49 -5.82
N LEU A 134 3.55 4.70 -5.26
CA LEU A 134 4.72 5.16 -4.53
C LEU A 134 5.90 5.27 -5.48
N ILE A 135 6.52 6.44 -5.55
CA ILE A 135 7.73 6.68 -6.33
C ILE A 135 8.85 7.09 -5.39
N VAL A 136 10.00 6.41 -5.50
CA VAL A 136 11.23 6.79 -4.82
C VAL A 136 12.23 7.28 -5.85
N THR A 137 12.81 8.45 -5.58
CA THR A 137 13.85 9.05 -6.41
C THR A 137 15.21 9.02 -5.73
N LYS A 138 16.26 9.21 -6.51
CA LYS A 138 17.59 9.54 -6.01
C LYS A 138 17.53 10.78 -5.12
N LYS A 139 18.43 10.83 -4.14
CA LYS A 139 18.57 11.97 -3.20
C LYS A 139 18.54 13.31 -3.94
N GLY A 140 17.75 14.27 -3.44
CA GLY A 140 17.78 15.65 -3.95
C GLY A 140 17.21 15.87 -5.35
N THR A 141 16.41 14.93 -5.88
CA THR A 141 15.86 15.02 -7.25
C THR A 141 14.33 14.92 -7.32
N LEU A 142 13.65 14.82 -6.18
CA LEU A 142 12.23 14.45 -6.08
C LEU A 142 11.32 15.38 -6.89
N TRP A 143 11.42 16.69 -6.68
CA TRP A 143 10.50 17.68 -7.21
C TRP A 143 10.67 17.88 -8.71
N THR A 144 11.90 17.89 -9.20
CA THR A 144 12.20 17.94 -10.63
C THR A 144 11.73 16.66 -11.32
N THR A 145 12.04 15.50 -10.74
CA THR A 145 11.59 14.19 -11.23
C THR A 145 10.08 14.09 -11.29
N ARG A 146 9.38 14.65 -10.29
CA ARG A 146 7.92 14.72 -10.24
C ARG A 146 7.35 15.50 -11.42
N ILE A 147 7.92 16.66 -11.77
CA ILE A 147 7.48 17.45 -12.95
C ILE A 147 7.68 16.63 -14.23
N ILE A 148 8.89 16.07 -14.43
CA ILE A 148 9.21 15.26 -15.60
C ILE A 148 8.25 14.07 -15.71
N SER A 149 7.93 13.42 -14.59
CA SER A 149 6.98 12.31 -14.54
C SER A 149 5.57 12.71 -14.97
N TYR A 150 5.05 13.85 -14.48
CA TYR A 150 3.75 14.37 -14.93
C TYR A 150 3.75 14.64 -16.43
N VAL A 151 4.80 15.26 -16.97
CA VAL A 151 4.92 15.56 -18.39
C VAL A 151 4.98 14.28 -19.22
N LEU A 152 5.88 13.35 -18.89
CA LEU A 152 6.03 12.09 -19.63
C LEU A 152 4.77 11.24 -19.61
N LEU A 153 4.11 11.10 -18.46
CA LEU A 153 2.85 10.37 -18.36
C LEU A 153 1.75 11.03 -19.21
N THR A 154 1.65 12.36 -19.17
CA THR A 154 0.66 13.10 -19.96
C THR A 154 0.91 12.96 -21.47
N LEU A 155 2.15 13.10 -21.91
CA LEU A 155 2.54 12.92 -23.31
C LEU A 155 2.33 11.49 -23.81
N SER A 156 2.44 10.51 -22.91
CA SER A 156 2.17 9.10 -23.21
C SER A 156 0.68 8.73 -23.21
N GLY A 157 -0.22 9.72 -23.10
CA GLY A 157 -1.67 9.50 -23.06
C GLY A 157 -2.18 8.86 -21.77
N ILE A 158 -1.36 8.79 -20.72
CA ILE A 158 -1.76 8.21 -19.44
C ILE A 158 -2.50 9.26 -18.61
N LYS A 159 -3.72 8.93 -18.20
CA LYS A 159 -4.54 9.79 -17.36
C LYS A 159 -3.99 9.81 -15.93
N VAL A 160 -3.45 10.95 -15.51
CA VAL A 160 -3.01 11.20 -14.13
C VAL A 160 -4.11 11.94 -13.37
N ARG A 161 -4.39 11.50 -12.15
CA ARG A 161 -5.35 12.14 -11.24
C ARG A 161 -4.88 13.55 -10.92
N LYS A 162 -5.78 14.51 -11.07
CA LYS A 162 -5.59 15.90 -10.66
C LYS A 162 -6.40 16.14 -9.39
N PHE A 163 -5.92 17.06 -8.56
CA PHE A 163 -6.68 17.51 -7.40
C PHE A 163 -7.93 18.26 -7.89
N GLU A 164 -9.10 17.79 -7.49
CA GLU A 164 -10.39 18.42 -7.74
C GLU A 164 -10.99 18.88 -6.41
N LYS A 165 -11.39 20.16 -6.33
CA LYS A 165 -12.03 20.72 -5.12
C LYS A 165 -13.48 20.28 -5.02
N ASN A 166 -14.14 20.02 -6.15
CA ASN A 166 -15.53 19.62 -6.19
C ASN A 166 -15.69 18.09 -6.16
N PRO A 167 -16.13 17.49 -5.03
CA PRO A 167 -16.30 16.04 -4.93
C PRO A 167 -17.35 15.47 -5.89
N LEU A 168 -18.24 16.29 -6.46
CA LEU A 168 -19.20 15.86 -7.48
C LEU A 168 -18.54 15.61 -8.85
N ILE A 169 -17.32 16.11 -9.06
CA ILE A 169 -16.58 16.06 -10.33
C ILE A 169 -15.28 15.24 -10.19
N ASP A 170 -14.93 14.79 -8.97
CA ASP A 170 -13.72 14.00 -8.69
C ASP A 170 -13.85 12.56 -9.20
N GLU A 171 -13.84 12.41 -10.52
CA GLU A 171 -13.79 11.14 -11.20
C GLU A 171 -12.37 10.57 -11.08
N GLN A 172 -12.22 9.50 -10.30
CA GLN A 172 -10.92 8.87 -10.03
C GLN A 172 -10.67 7.63 -10.89
N LYS A 173 -11.72 7.16 -11.59
CA LYS A 173 -11.72 5.92 -12.35
C LYS A 173 -10.53 5.81 -13.29
N ASP A 174 -9.73 4.78 -13.07
CA ASP A 174 -8.61 4.37 -13.94
C ASP A 174 -7.51 5.45 -14.09
N LYS A 175 -7.51 6.49 -13.24
CA LYS A 175 -6.48 7.53 -13.21
C LYS A 175 -5.33 7.11 -12.30
N LEU A 176 -4.10 7.42 -12.69
CA LEU A 176 -2.94 7.22 -11.83
C LEU A 176 -2.86 8.31 -10.77
N CYS A 177 -2.74 7.91 -9.51
CA CYS A 177 -2.47 8.79 -8.40
C CYS A 177 -1.01 8.63 -7.98
N ILE A 178 -0.14 9.53 -8.46
CA ILE A 178 1.26 9.62 -8.02
C ILE A 178 1.34 10.48 -6.74
N ASN A 179 0.64 10.03 -5.70
CA ASN A 179 0.43 10.75 -4.44
C ASN A 179 1.50 10.50 -3.37
N MET A 180 2.41 9.56 -3.57
CA MET A 180 3.47 9.28 -2.61
C MET A 180 4.82 9.37 -3.28
N TRP A 181 5.58 10.40 -2.92
CA TRP A 181 6.94 10.63 -3.35
C TRP A 181 7.86 10.65 -2.16
N LEU A 182 8.96 9.91 -2.25
CA LEU A 182 10.06 9.92 -1.30
C LEU A 182 11.36 10.05 -2.11
N ASP A 183 12.40 10.61 -1.52
CA ASP A 183 13.75 10.35 -1.98
C ASP A 183 14.45 9.29 -1.11
N GLU A 184 15.67 8.90 -1.49
CA GLU A 184 16.46 7.90 -0.76
C GLU A 184 16.76 8.27 0.70
N GLU A 185 16.79 9.57 1.06
CA GLU A 185 16.99 10.01 2.45
C GLU A 185 15.73 9.78 3.30
N SER A 186 14.58 9.66 2.65
CA SER A 186 13.26 9.66 3.26
C SER A 186 12.55 8.31 3.29
N LEU A 187 13.27 7.22 3.04
CA LEU A 187 12.70 5.85 3.04
C LEU A 187 12.09 5.42 4.38
N SER A 188 12.59 5.94 5.51
CA SER A 188 12.07 5.58 6.83
C SER A 188 10.75 6.31 7.14
N TRP A 189 9.70 5.56 7.48
CA TRP A 189 8.44 6.14 7.93
C TRP A 189 8.62 6.82 9.30
N SER A 190 8.43 8.15 9.33
CA SER A 190 8.59 8.98 10.53
C SER A 190 7.29 9.25 11.29
N GLY A 191 6.13 8.94 10.70
CA GLY A 191 4.84 9.14 11.33
C GLY A 191 4.49 8.08 12.37
N MET A 192 3.25 8.15 12.87
CA MET A 192 2.72 7.16 13.82
C MET A 192 2.79 5.75 13.23
N LYS A 193 3.34 4.81 14.02
CA LYS A 193 3.47 3.39 13.67
C LYS A 193 2.30 2.62 14.27
N ASN A 194 1.37 2.18 13.43
CA ASN A 194 0.19 1.42 13.84
C ASN A 194 -0.11 0.29 12.85
N LEU A 195 -1.08 -0.55 13.19
CA LEU A 195 -1.47 -1.73 12.40
C LEU A 195 -1.82 -1.37 10.94
N PHE A 196 -2.53 -0.27 10.74
CA PHE A 196 -2.93 0.20 9.41
C PHE A 196 -1.72 0.65 8.58
N ILE A 197 -0.87 1.53 9.11
CA ILE A 197 0.33 2.00 8.40
C ILE A 197 1.29 0.83 8.12
N ALA A 198 1.42 -0.12 9.06
CA ALA A 198 2.22 -1.31 8.84
C ALA A 198 1.71 -2.12 7.63
N HIS A 199 0.39 -2.26 7.49
CA HIS A 199 -0.22 -2.95 6.37
C HIS A 199 -0.01 -2.17 5.05
N GLU A 200 -0.21 -0.85 5.07
CA GLU A 200 0.00 0.02 3.90
C GLU A 200 1.41 -0.10 3.33
N ILE A 201 2.44 -0.21 4.20
CA ILE A 201 3.81 -0.42 3.74
C ILE A 201 4.06 -1.88 3.34
N ALA A 202 3.50 -2.84 4.07
CA ALA A 202 3.70 -4.27 3.79
C ALA A 202 3.02 -4.75 2.49
N GLN A 203 1.96 -4.09 2.04
CA GLN A 203 1.23 -4.45 0.82
C GLN A 203 1.85 -3.88 -0.46
N VAL A 204 2.88 -3.02 -0.35
CA VAL A 204 3.53 -2.37 -1.50
C VAL A 204 4.07 -3.42 -2.48
N ILE A 205 3.73 -3.28 -3.76
CA ILE A 205 4.19 -4.16 -4.84
C ILE A 205 5.16 -3.39 -5.74
N PRO A 206 6.47 -3.69 -5.75
CA PRO A 206 7.40 -3.04 -6.65
C PRO A 206 7.07 -3.38 -8.12
N LEU A 207 7.01 -2.37 -8.97
CA LEU A 207 6.85 -2.49 -10.43
C LEU A 207 8.16 -2.18 -11.16
N VAL A 208 8.94 -1.23 -10.63
CA VAL A 208 10.32 -0.91 -10.99
C VAL A 208 11.10 -0.86 -9.69
N ASN A 209 12.24 -1.53 -9.62
CA ASN A 209 13.09 -1.57 -8.42
C ASN A 209 14.57 -1.56 -8.82
N LYS A 210 15.16 -0.37 -8.94
CA LYS A 210 16.59 -0.16 -9.17
C LYS A 210 17.31 -0.12 -7.82
N GLU A 211 18.59 -0.49 -7.82
CA GLU A 211 19.47 -0.38 -6.64
C GLU A 211 18.91 -0.99 -5.34
N LYS A 212 18.04 -2.00 -5.48
CA LYS A 212 17.33 -2.68 -4.37
C LYS A 212 16.59 -1.70 -3.44
N THR A 213 16.01 -0.64 -4.00
CA THR A 213 15.36 0.44 -3.25
C THR A 213 14.12 -0.04 -2.49
N TYR A 214 13.36 -1.00 -3.01
CA TYR A 214 12.26 -1.64 -2.28
C TYR A 214 12.77 -2.35 -1.02
N GLU A 215 13.85 -3.11 -1.14
CA GLU A 215 14.46 -3.85 -0.03
C GLU A 215 15.00 -2.87 1.02
N LYS A 216 15.68 -1.79 0.60
CA LYS A 216 16.11 -0.69 1.49
C LYS A 216 14.91 -0.07 2.20
N PHE A 217 13.82 0.21 1.48
CA PHE A 217 12.59 0.79 2.02
C PHE A 217 11.96 -0.12 3.10
N ILE A 218 11.80 -1.41 2.80
CA ILE A 218 11.26 -2.38 3.74
C ILE A 218 12.19 -2.54 4.97
N LEU A 219 13.51 -2.60 4.76
CA LEU A 219 14.51 -2.70 5.84
C LEU A 219 14.49 -1.48 6.78
N LYS A 220 14.40 -0.26 6.24
CA LYS A 220 14.25 0.97 7.04
C LYS A 220 12.94 0.98 7.85
N ASN A 221 11.94 0.21 7.42
CA ASN A 221 10.66 0.05 8.09
C ASN A 221 10.49 -1.31 8.78
N LYS A 222 11.59 -1.89 9.32
CA LYS A 222 11.57 -3.22 9.95
C LYS A 222 10.52 -3.44 11.05
N TRP A 223 10.07 -2.37 11.69
CA TRP A 223 9.02 -2.35 12.72
C TRP A 223 7.68 -2.91 12.22
N ILE A 224 7.47 -3.01 10.91
CA ILE A 224 6.27 -3.65 10.31
C ILE A 224 6.10 -5.09 10.82
N LYS A 225 7.19 -5.81 11.08
CA LYS A 225 7.12 -7.19 11.58
C LYS A 225 6.47 -7.32 12.95
N ASP A 226 6.45 -6.26 13.75
CA ASP A 226 5.73 -6.24 15.03
C ASP A 226 4.21 -6.37 14.82
N PHE A 227 3.73 -6.05 13.61
CA PHE A 227 2.31 -6.04 13.22
C PHE A 227 1.96 -7.09 12.16
N TRP A 228 2.84 -7.37 11.18
CA TRP A 228 2.61 -8.31 10.07
C TRP A 228 3.88 -9.11 9.75
N PRO A 229 4.32 -10.03 10.62
CA PRO A 229 5.62 -10.72 10.53
C PRO A 229 5.82 -11.52 9.24
N ASN A 230 4.74 -12.07 8.67
CA ASN A 230 4.77 -12.92 7.49
C ASN A 230 4.59 -12.15 6.17
N ALA A 231 4.24 -10.85 6.23
CA ALA A 231 3.91 -10.08 5.04
C ALA A 231 5.14 -9.59 4.28
N VAL A 232 6.29 -9.48 4.96
CA VAL A 232 7.54 -8.96 4.40
C VAL A 232 8.74 -9.84 4.74
N SER A 233 9.63 -10.05 3.76
CA SER A 233 10.90 -10.75 3.96
C SER A 233 12.08 -9.78 3.83
N PHE A 234 13.02 -9.82 4.76
CA PHE A 234 14.31 -9.13 4.61
C PHE A 234 15.31 -10.14 4.07
N LYS A 235 15.51 -10.17 2.76
CA LYS A 235 16.71 -10.78 2.21
C LYS A 235 17.74 -9.67 2.08
N GLN A 236 18.78 -9.71 2.92
CA GLN A 236 19.94 -8.86 2.72
C GLN A 236 20.69 -9.39 1.52
N GLU A 237 20.90 -8.53 0.55
CA GLU A 237 21.61 -8.93 -0.65
C GLU A 237 22.42 -7.71 -1.09
N VAL A 238 23.74 -7.81 -0.94
CA VAL A 238 24.69 -6.71 -1.20
C VAL A 238 24.55 -6.29 -2.67
N SER A 239 24.19 -5.04 -2.93
CA SER A 239 24.23 -4.44 -4.26
C SER A 239 25.45 -3.54 -4.38
N LYS A 240 26.20 -3.69 -5.48
CA LYS A 240 27.21 -2.71 -5.90
C LYS A 240 26.45 -1.52 -6.49
N VAL A 241 26.69 -0.33 -5.96
CA VAL A 241 26.13 0.93 -6.47
C VAL A 241 26.68 1.18 -7.87
N SER A 242 25.82 1.34 -8.87
CA SER A 242 26.25 1.82 -10.19
C SER A 242 26.43 3.34 -10.17
N LYS A 243 27.61 3.83 -10.59
CA LYS A 243 28.01 5.25 -10.56
C LYS A 243 28.03 5.86 -11.97
N ASN A 244 26.88 5.97 -12.65
CA ASN A 244 26.91 6.40 -14.07
C ASN A 244 26.02 7.60 -14.46
N ASP A 245 25.44 8.37 -13.52
CA ASP A 245 24.55 9.49 -13.88
C ASP A 245 24.99 10.87 -13.33
N ASP A 246 26.28 11.09 -13.04
CA ASP A 246 26.74 12.26 -12.27
C ASP A 246 26.38 13.62 -12.92
N LEU A 247 26.42 13.72 -14.25
CA LEU A 247 26.14 14.98 -14.94
C LEU A 247 24.64 15.33 -14.98
N ILE A 248 23.76 14.37 -15.26
CA ILE A 248 22.31 14.59 -15.22
C ILE A 248 21.85 14.89 -13.80
N LEU A 249 22.43 14.19 -12.81
CA LEU A 249 22.15 14.41 -11.39
C LEU A 249 22.49 15.83 -10.96
N SER A 250 23.69 16.32 -11.27
CA SER A 250 24.11 17.67 -10.89
C SER A 250 23.22 18.77 -11.49
N ILE A 251 22.77 18.63 -12.75
CA ILE A 251 21.82 19.57 -13.37
C ILE A 251 20.48 19.54 -12.62
N ILE A 252 19.97 18.34 -12.32
CA ILE A 252 18.70 18.18 -11.61
C ILE A 252 18.79 18.77 -10.20
N GLU A 253 19.85 18.47 -9.46
CA GLU A 253 20.09 19.01 -8.12
C GLU A 253 20.18 20.54 -8.12
N PHE A 254 20.75 21.14 -9.17
CA PHE A 254 20.82 22.60 -9.32
C PHE A 254 19.42 23.24 -9.47
N VAL A 255 18.51 22.62 -10.24
CA VAL A 255 17.15 23.15 -10.47
C VAL A 255 16.14 22.73 -9.39
N GLU A 256 16.46 21.70 -8.61
CA GLU A 256 15.58 21.12 -7.60
C GLU A 256 14.98 22.13 -6.60
N PRO A 257 15.76 23.07 -6.00
CA PRO A 257 15.20 24.04 -5.05
C PRO A 257 14.14 24.94 -5.68
N LEU A 258 14.33 25.30 -6.96
CA LEU A 258 13.35 26.09 -7.71
C LEU A 258 12.10 25.27 -8.01
N ALA A 259 12.26 24.03 -8.49
CA ALA A 259 11.15 23.11 -8.76
C ALA A 259 10.30 22.85 -7.50
N TYR A 260 10.94 22.68 -6.34
CA TYR A 260 10.27 22.55 -5.05
C TYR A 260 9.47 23.80 -4.69
N ARG A 261 10.11 24.98 -4.74
CA ARG A 261 9.47 26.26 -4.37
C ARG A 261 8.23 26.54 -5.22
N LEU A 262 8.32 26.36 -6.53
CA LEU A 262 7.21 26.58 -7.45
C LEU A 262 6.04 25.62 -7.21
N GLN A 263 6.32 24.32 -7.05
CA GLN A 263 5.27 23.34 -6.77
C GLN A 263 4.64 23.56 -5.39
N LYS A 264 5.44 23.85 -4.37
CA LYS A 264 4.94 24.17 -3.03
C LYS A 264 4.03 25.40 -3.04
N TRP A 265 4.42 26.45 -3.78
CA TRP A 265 3.59 27.63 -3.96
C TRP A 265 2.26 27.30 -4.65
N TYR A 266 2.29 26.56 -5.75
CA TYR A 266 1.07 26.11 -6.44
C TYR A 266 0.14 25.28 -5.54
N MET A 267 0.69 24.49 -4.62
CA MET A 267 -0.08 23.63 -3.71
C MET A 267 -0.52 24.33 -2.42
N ARG A 268 -0.08 25.57 -2.15
CA ARG A 268 -0.27 26.22 -0.84
C ARG A 268 -1.73 26.28 -0.37
N GLU A 269 -2.67 26.44 -1.30
CA GLU A 269 -4.12 26.54 -1.02
C GLU A 269 -4.81 25.17 -0.96
N LYS A 270 -4.07 24.09 -1.27
CA LYS A 270 -4.56 22.72 -1.35
C LYS A 270 -4.04 21.85 -0.21
N ILE A 271 -2.96 22.28 0.46
CA ILE A 271 -2.34 21.56 1.58
C ILE A 271 -3.17 21.79 2.83
N THR A 272 -3.63 20.70 3.43
CA THR A 272 -4.31 20.66 4.72
C THR A 272 -3.59 19.74 5.70
N ARG A 273 -3.41 18.46 5.32
CA ARG A 273 -2.75 17.41 6.13
C ARG A 273 -1.59 16.76 5.39
N GLU A 274 -1.42 17.10 4.13
CA GLU A 274 -0.43 16.55 3.23
C GLU A 274 0.98 16.94 3.67
N VAL A 275 1.92 16.00 3.54
CA VAL A 275 3.32 16.22 3.91
C VAL A 275 4.05 16.69 2.67
N VAL A 276 4.55 17.92 2.68
CA VAL A 276 5.28 18.55 1.58
C VAL A 276 6.61 19.08 2.12
N THR A 277 7.69 18.34 1.89
CA THR A 277 9.07 18.66 2.27
C THR A 277 10.00 18.52 1.06
N PRO A 278 11.25 19.01 1.11
CA PRO A 278 12.19 18.81 0.01
C PRO A 278 12.37 17.34 -0.39
N THR A 279 12.22 16.42 0.57
CA THR A 279 12.51 15.00 0.43
C THR A 279 11.27 14.10 0.41
N ARG A 280 10.06 14.67 0.60
CA ARG A 280 8.79 13.92 0.63
C ARG A 280 7.61 14.73 0.09
N ALA A 281 6.73 14.05 -0.65
CA ALA A 281 5.42 14.57 -1.00
C ALA A 281 4.37 13.46 -0.82
N ILE A 282 3.60 13.50 0.28
CA ILE A 282 2.58 12.49 0.61
C ILE A 282 1.22 13.18 0.69
N PHE A 283 0.31 12.81 -0.22
CA PHE A 283 -1.02 13.42 -0.34
C PHE A 283 -2.11 12.45 0.14
N HIS A 284 -2.32 12.37 1.45
CA HIS A 284 -3.44 11.64 2.06
C HIS A 284 -4.37 12.60 2.82
N PRO A 285 -5.55 12.96 2.27
CA PRO A 285 -6.47 13.89 2.92
C PRO A 285 -7.17 13.27 4.15
N VAL A 286 -7.33 11.94 4.14
CA VAL A 286 -8.07 11.18 5.16
C VAL A 286 -7.11 10.56 6.18
N ASN A 287 -7.41 10.74 7.46
CA ASN A 287 -6.72 10.03 8.54
C ASN A 287 -7.27 8.60 8.67
N TRP A 288 -6.83 7.72 7.77
CA TRP A 288 -7.24 6.32 7.76
C TRP A 288 -6.85 5.58 9.04
N GLY A 289 -5.72 5.94 9.66
CA GLY A 289 -5.27 5.31 10.90
C GLY A 289 -6.30 5.46 12.04
N SER A 290 -6.87 6.65 12.22
CA SER A 290 -7.91 6.87 13.25
C SER A 290 -9.25 6.22 12.88
N LEU A 291 -9.64 6.27 11.60
CA LEU A 291 -10.88 5.63 11.13
C LEU A 291 -10.85 4.11 11.29
N VAL A 292 -9.73 3.47 10.89
CA VAL A 292 -9.53 2.03 11.03
C VAL A 292 -9.51 1.65 12.50
N LYS A 293 -8.81 2.40 13.36
CA LYS A 293 -8.83 2.17 14.81
C LYS A 293 -10.26 2.24 15.38
N LYS A 294 -11.06 3.22 14.97
CA LYS A 294 -12.46 3.35 15.40
C LYS A 294 -13.30 2.15 14.98
N ARG A 295 -13.25 1.77 13.70
CA ARG A 295 -14.01 0.61 13.18
C ARG A 295 -13.56 -0.70 13.79
N PHE A 296 -12.25 -0.86 14.03
CA PHE A 296 -11.70 -2.03 14.69
C PHE A 296 -12.29 -2.18 16.09
N ASN A 297 -12.30 -1.11 16.89
CA ASN A 297 -12.88 -1.13 18.24
C ASN A 297 -14.39 -1.42 18.24
N GLN A 298 -15.13 -0.95 17.23
CA GLN A 298 -16.57 -1.27 17.10
C GLN A 298 -16.84 -2.75 16.85
N LEU A 299 -15.91 -3.47 16.22
CA LEU A 299 -16.04 -4.91 15.95
C LEU A 299 -15.59 -5.79 17.12
N LEU A 300 -14.94 -5.22 18.14
CA LEU A 300 -14.52 -5.94 19.35
C LEU A 300 -15.63 -6.05 20.41
N VAL A 301 -16.66 -5.21 20.31
CA VAL A 301 -17.87 -5.20 21.17
C VAL A 301 -18.93 -6.11 20.55
#